data_AF-A0A534MNY9-F1
#
_entry.id   AF-A0A534MNY9-F1
#
_cell.length_a   1.000
_cell.length_b   1.000
_cell.length_c   1.000
_cell.angle_alpha   90.00
_cell.angle_beta   90.00
_cell.angle_gamma   90.00
#
_symmetry.space_group_name_H-M   'P 1'
#
loop_
_entity.id
_entity.type
_entity.pdbx_description
1 polymer ?
#
loop_
_entity_poly.entity_id
_entity_poly.type
_entity_poly.pdbx_seq_one_letter_code
_entity_poly.pdbx_strand_id
1 'polypeptide(L)'
;MRPTRLQPSGGLAAVERHLFIVERCMLGASGHMSLKEKLRVGCSGWGYDDWLGGFYPPNTPKSDYLKLYSRVFDVVEVDSSFYRNPGPAVTKDWYKATPSGFRFAMKMPRRITHEKKLKDVAENLGWFYASTKELREKCGPLVAQLPPSIKFDADWKV
;
A
#
# COMPACT_ATOMS: atom_id res chain seq x y z
N MET A 1 8.24 -38.00 19.61
CA MET A 1 8.54 -37.41 18.28
C MET A 1 8.72 -35.91 18.46
N ARG A 2 9.90 -35.36 18.15
CA ARG A 2 10.12 -33.90 18.17
C ARG A 2 9.46 -33.30 16.92
N PRO A 3 8.78 -32.14 17.01
CA PRO A 3 8.26 -31.48 15.83
C PRO A 3 9.43 -30.96 15.00
N THR A 4 9.46 -31.37 13.74
CA THR A 4 10.44 -30.91 12.75
C THR A 4 10.26 -29.41 12.54
N ARG A 5 11.29 -28.64 12.87
CA ARG A 5 11.36 -27.20 12.59
C ARG A 5 11.34 -27.03 11.06
N LEU A 6 10.27 -26.48 10.51
CA LEU A 6 10.22 -26.04 9.11
C LEU A 6 11.40 -25.10 8.86
N GLN A 7 12.29 -25.47 7.93
CA GLN A 7 13.29 -24.54 7.43
C GLN A 7 12.56 -23.48 6.58
N PRO A 8 12.88 -22.18 6.74
CA PRO A 8 12.25 -21.16 5.92
C PRO A 8 12.73 -21.34 4.49
N SER A 9 11.81 -21.70 3.58
CA SER A 9 12.06 -21.58 2.15
C SER A 9 12.38 -20.11 1.85
N GLY A 10 13.36 -19.85 0.98
CA GLY A 10 13.90 -18.50 0.72
C GLY A 10 12.86 -17.43 0.34
N GLY A 11 11.64 -17.84 -0.03
CA GLY A 11 10.53 -16.94 -0.31
C GLY A 11 10.02 -16.14 0.89
N LEU A 12 10.01 -16.68 2.12
CA LEU A 12 9.51 -15.93 3.29
C LEU A 12 10.43 -14.76 3.66
N ALA A 13 11.75 -14.97 3.62
CA ALA A 13 12.73 -13.93 3.90
C ALA A 13 12.67 -12.75 2.90
N ALA A 14 12.17 -12.99 1.68
CA ALA A 14 11.97 -11.94 0.69
C ALA A 14 10.75 -11.06 0.98
N VAL A 15 9.68 -11.62 1.56
CA VAL A 15 8.49 -10.87 1.96
C VAL A 15 8.77 -9.99 3.18
N GLU A 16 9.55 -10.49 4.15
CA GLU A 16 9.90 -9.75 5.37
C GLU A 16 10.59 -8.40 5.10
N ARG A 17 11.38 -8.30 4.02
CA ARG A 17 12.05 -7.05 3.62
C ARG A 17 11.11 -5.95 3.17
N HIS A 18 9.86 -6.28 2.87
CA HIS A 18 8.88 -5.33 2.34
C HIS A 18 7.71 -5.13 3.29
N LEU A 19 7.77 -5.71 4.50
CA LEU A 19 6.69 -5.62 5.47
C LEU A 19 6.43 -4.16 5.90
N PHE A 20 5.16 -3.81 5.94
CA PHE A 20 4.65 -2.51 6.37
C PHE A 20 3.41 -2.71 7.25
N ILE A 21 3.24 -1.82 8.23
CA ILE A 21 2.16 -1.88 9.20
C ILE A 21 1.31 -0.63 9.05
N VAL A 22 0.01 -0.82 8.82
CA VAL A 22 -1.00 0.24 8.89
C VAL A 22 -1.79 0.09 10.17
N GLU A 23 -1.73 1.11 11.01
CA GLU A 23 -2.68 1.26 12.09
C GLU A 23 -3.96 1.90 11.56
N ARG A 24 -5.11 1.32 11.92
CA ARG A 24 -6.41 1.87 11.55
C ARG A 24 -6.77 3.00 12.51
N CYS A 25 -6.54 4.25 12.10
CA CYS A 25 -7.01 5.41 12.83
C CYS A 25 -8.51 5.64 12.52
N MET A 26 -9.39 5.43 13.50
CA MET A 26 -10.82 5.75 13.41
C MET A 26 -11.12 6.91 14.37
N LEU A 27 -11.49 8.07 13.82
CA LEU A 27 -12.14 9.13 14.59
C LEU A 27 -13.61 8.70 14.83
N GLY A 28 -13.95 8.26 16.05
CA GLY A 28 -15.34 8.26 16.53
C GLY A 28 -16.06 6.93 16.81
N ALA A 29 -15.40 5.78 16.96
CA ALA A 29 -16.08 4.52 17.33
C ALA A 29 -15.90 4.17 18.82
N SER A 30 -16.89 4.50 19.66
CA SER A 30 -16.99 4.05 21.05
C SER A 30 -17.41 2.57 21.11
N GLY A 31 -16.46 1.66 20.91
CA GLY A 31 -16.66 0.22 21.04
C GLY A 31 -15.33 -0.53 21.16
N HIS A 32 -15.27 -1.57 21.98
CA HIS A 32 -14.08 -2.40 22.18
C HIS A 32 -13.82 -3.24 20.91
N MET A 33 -13.09 -2.69 19.94
CA MET A 33 -12.67 -3.43 18.75
C MET A 33 -11.54 -4.41 19.07
N SER A 34 -11.53 -5.57 18.41
CA SER A 34 -10.43 -6.54 18.53
C SER A 34 -9.15 -6.00 17.89
N LEU A 35 -7.98 -6.50 18.30
CA LEU A 35 -6.68 -6.13 17.71
C LEU A 35 -6.64 -6.31 16.19
N LYS A 36 -7.31 -7.35 15.67
CA LYS A 36 -7.41 -7.63 14.23
C LYS A 36 -8.18 -6.55 13.46
N GLU A 37 -9.10 -5.85 14.13
CA GLU A 37 -9.86 -4.75 13.53
C GLU A 37 -9.11 -3.41 13.59
N LYS A 38 -8.08 -3.32 14.44
CA LYS A 38 -7.26 -2.13 14.68
C LYS A 38 -5.95 -2.14 13.88
N LEU A 39 -5.36 -3.31 13.65
CA LEU A 39 -4.06 -3.46 13.01
C LEU A 39 -4.17 -4.21 11.68
N ARG A 40 -3.58 -3.66 10.62
CA ARG A 40 -3.42 -4.35 9.34
C ARG A 40 -1.95 -4.45 8.99
N VAL A 41 -1.53 -5.65 8.65
CA VAL A 41 -0.15 -5.94 8.23
C VAL A 41 -0.17 -6.30 6.75
N GLY A 42 0.77 -5.73 6.01
CA GLY A 42 0.95 -5.95 4.59
C GLY A 42 2.37 -5.65 4.19
N CYS A 43 2.58 -5.45 2.89
CA CYS A 43 3.85 -5.10 2.31
C CYS A 43 3.76 -3.76 1.56
N SER A 44 4.92 -3.15 1.31
CA SER A 44 5.09 -2.07 0.36
C SER A 44 5.30 -2.68 -1.03
N GLY A 45 4.22 -2.77 -1.80
CA GLY A 45 4.21 -3.42 -3.11
C GLY A 45 3.87 -4.93 -3.08
N TRP A 46 3.60 -5.45 -4.29
CA TRP A 46 3.27 -6.86 -4.53
C TRP A 46 3.89 -7.41 -5.84
N GLY A 47 4.51 -6.54 -6.65
CA GLY A 47 4.93 -6.83 -8.03
C GLY A 47 6.32 -7.44 -8.17
N TYR A 48 6.74 -8.32 -7.26
CA TYR A 48 8.11 -8.82 -7.17
C TYR A 48 8.25 -10.23 -7.75
N ASP A 49 9.11 -10.39 -8.77
CA ASP A 49 9.36 -11.70 -9.42
C ASP A 49 10.10 -12.67 -8.49
N ASP A 50 10.92 -12.16 -7.57
CA ASP A 50 11.63 -12.94 -6.54
C ASP A 50 10.69 -13.69 -5.58
N TRP A 51 9.38 -13.39 -5.61
CA TRP A 51 8.37 -14.07 -4.82
C TRP A 51 7.83 -15.34 -5.52
N LEU A 52 8.13 -15.56 -6.80
CA LEU A 52 7.78 -16.77 -7.54
C LEU A 52 8.47 -18.02 -6.95
N GLY A 53 7.72 -19.12 -6.89
CA GLY A 53 8.18 -20.39 -6.32
C GLY A 53 8.26 -20.41 -4.79
N GLY A 54 8.06 -19.27 -4.13
CA GLY A 54 8.00 -19.16 -2.67
C GLY A 54 6.62 -18.71 -2.18
N PHE A 55 6.30 -17.44 -2.43
CA PHE A 55 5.03 -16.84 -2.05
C PHE A 55 3.97 -16.98 -3.15
N TYR A 56 4.37 -16.79 -4.41
CA TYR A 56 3.55 -17.07 -5.58
C TYR A 56 3.90 -18.45 -6.16
N PRO A 57 2.94 -19.20 -6.71
CA PRO A 57 3.26 -20.41 -7.47
C PRO A 57 4.24 -20.12 -8.62
N PRO A 58 5.13 -21.06 -8.99
CA PRO A 58 5.99 -20.92 -10.16
C PRO A 58 5.17 -20.58 -11.41
N ASN A 59 5.74 -19.77 -12.31
CA ASN A 59 5.13 -19.36 -13.58
C ASN A 59 3.80 -18.58 -13.46
N THR A 60 3.50 -18.02 -12.29
CA THR A 60 2.32 -17.14 -12.13
C THR A 60 2.49 -15.88 -12.99
N PRO A 61 1.49 -15.49 -13.81
CA PRO A 61 1.55 -14.23 -14.55
C PRO A 61 1.42 -13.02 -13.61
N LYS A 62 2.13 -11.93 -13.91
CA LYS A 62 2.11 -10.70 -13.08
C LYS A 62 0.71 -10.13 -12.83
N SER A 63 -0.21 -10.32 -13.77
CA SER A 63 -1.61 -9.90 -13.63
C SER A 63 -2.32 -10.53 -12.43
N ASP A 64 -1.89 -11.72 -12.00
CA ASP A 64 -2.49 -12.45 -10.89
C ASP A 64 -1.86 -12.15 -9.53
N TYR A 65 -0.74 -11.43 -9.49
CA TYR A 65 0.01 -11.21 -8.24
C TYR A 65 -0.84 -10.51 -7.18
N LEU A 66 -1.58 -9.45 -7.54
CA LEU A 66 -2.44 -8.74 -6.59
C LEU A 66 -3.57 -9.64 -6.05
N LYS A 67 -4.13 -10.50 -6.92
CA LYS A 67 -5.19 -11.44 -6.55
C LYS A 67 -4.68 -12.50 -5.58
N LEU A 68 -3.46 -12.99 -5.76
CA LEU A 68 -2.83 -13.94 -4.84
C LEU A 68 -2.41 -13.27 -3.54
N TYR A 69 -1.76 -12.11 -3.62
CA TYR A 69 -1.33 -11.31 -2.48
C TYR A 69 -2.49 -11.00 -1.53
N SER A 70 -3.63 -10.56 -2.08
CA SER A 70 -4.82 -10.18 -1.29
C SER A 70 -5.57 -11.35 -0.65
N ARG A 71 -5.13 -12.60 -0.86
CA ARG A 71 -5.60 -13.77 -0.09
C ARG A 71 -4.84 -13.97 1.22
N VAL A 72 -3.65 -13.39 1.33
CA VAL A 72 -2.76 -13.56 2.49
C VAL A 72 -2.74 -12.30 3.35
N PHE A 73 -2.66 -11.13 2.73
CA PHE A 73 -2.62 -9.84 3.43
C PHE A 73 -3.90 -9.03 3.20
N ASP A 74 -4.25 -8.23 4.20
CA ASP A 74 -5.46 -7.39 4.20
C ASP A 74 -5.18 -5.95 3.75
N VAL A 75 -3.92 -5.60 3.52
CA VAL A 75 -3.50 -4.25 3.10
C VAL A 75 -2.24 -4.32 2.23
N VAL A 76 -2.05 -3.30 1.40
CA VAL A 76 -0.80 -3.06 0.69
C VAL A 76 -0.51 -1.56 0.62
N GLU A 77 0.74 -1.17 0.79
CA GLU A 77 1.19 0.17 0.40
C GLU A 77 1.54 0.15 -1.08
N VAL A 78 1.00 1.11 -1.83
CA VAL A 78 1.30 1.31 -3.24
C VAL A 78 2.44 2.31 -3.34
N ASP A 79 3.68 1.85 -3.16
CA ASP A 79 4.87 2.73 -3.24
C ASP A 79 5.21 3.08 -4.70
N SER A 80 4.81 2.25 -5.66
CA SER A 80 5.03 2.53 -7.09
C SER A 80 4.39 3.84 -7.57
N SER A 81 3.31 4.31 -6.92
CA SER A 81 2.68 5.59 -7.23
C SER A 81 3.56 6.79 -6.90
N PHE A 82 4.60 6.62 -6.06
CA PHE A 82 5.64 7.61 -5.84
C PHE A 82 6.35 7.96 -7.15
N TYR A 83 6.68 6.97 -7.97
CA TYR A 83 7.38 7.18 -9.24
C TYR A 83 6.41 7.44 -10.39
N ARG A 84 5.28 6.72 -10.42
CA ARG A 84 4.29 6.83 -11.49
C ARG A 84 2.88 6.63 -10.96
N ASN A 85 2.10 7.71 -10.94
CA ASN A 85 0.70 7.64 -10.55
C ASN A 85 -0.08 6.71 -11.49
N PRO A 86 -0.74 5.65 -10.98
CA PRO A 86 -1.59 4.80 -11.81
C PRO A 86 -2.79 5.59 -12.34
N GLY A 87 -3.26 5.25 -13.55
CA GLY A 87 -4.49 5.84 -14.09
C GLY A 87 -5.74 5.33 -13.37
N PRO A 88 -6.87 6.06 -13.42
CA PRO A 88 -8.13 5.66 -12.76
C PRO A 88 -8.64 4.26 -13.17
N ALA A 89 -8.46 3.87 -14.44
CA ALA A 89 -8.85 2.54 -14.89
C ALA A 89 -8.07 1.43 -14.15
N VAL A 90 -6.79 1.65 -13.89
CA VAL A 90 -5.91 0.68 -13.21
C VAL A 90 -6.34 0.50 -11.75
N THR A 91 -6.57 1.59 -11.01
CA THR A 91 -7.04 1.52 -9.63
C THR A 91 -8.45 0.94 -9.52
N LYS A 92 -9.33 1.22 -10.49
CA LYS A 92 -10.64 0.57 -10.59
C LYS A 92 -10.55 -0.94 -10.76
N ASP A 93 -9.57 -1.43 -11.52
CA ASP A 93 -9.37 -2.87 -11.68
C ASP A 93 -8.74 -3.50 -10.44
N TRP A 94 -7.84 -2.81 -9.73
CA TRP A 94 -7.36 -3.23 -8.41
C TRP A 94 -8.48 -3.35 -7.38
N TYR A 95 -9.42 -2.41 -7.39
CA TYR A 95 -10.62 -2.47 -6.58
C TYR A 95 -11.42 -3.75 -6.86
N LYS A 96 -11.62 -4.13 -8.12
CA LYS A 96 -12.35 -5.37 -8.47
C LYS A 96 -11.57 -6.63 -8.13
N ALA A 97 -10.24 -6.60 -8.24
CA ALA A 97 -9.38 -7.77 -8.09
C ALA A 97 -9.16 -8.23 -6.64
N THR A 98 -9.55 -7.41 -5.65
CA THR A 98 -9.28 -7.66 -4.22
C THR A 98 -10.58 -7.91 -3.42
N PRO A 99 -10.51 -8.58 -2.25
CA PRO A 99 -11.68 -8.75 -1.37
C PRO A 99 -12.22 -7.43 -0.80
N SER A 100 -13.49 -7.40 -0.36
CA SER A 100 -14.17 -6.20 0.19
C SER A 100 -13.44 -5.59 1.39
N GLY A 101 -12.83 -6.44 2.22
CA GLY A 101 -12.06 -6.02 3.40
C GLY A 101 -10.67 -5.48 3.11
N PHE A 102 -10.16 -5.61 1.88
CA PHE A 102 -8.79 -5.20 1.54
C PHE A 102 -8.63 -3.67 1.52
N ARG A 103 -7.42 -3.19 1.80
CA ARG A 103 -7.09 -1.76 1.83
C ARG A 103 -5.83 -1.43 1.04
N PHE A 104 -5.81 -0.25 0.45
CA PHE A 104 -4.65 0.30 -0.24
C PHE A 104 -4.18 1.55 0.49
N ALA A 105 -2.92 1.59 0.89
CA ALA A 105 -2.25 2.80 1.35
C ALA A 105 -1.53 3.44 0.16
N MET A 106 -2.13 4.49 -0.43
CA MET A 106 -1.63 5.09 -1.67
C MET A 106 -0.58 6.15 -1.36
N LYS A 107 0.65 5.97 -1.86
CA LYS A 107 1.72 6.94 -1.65
C LYS A 107 1.63 8.08 -2.64
N MET A 108 1.76 9.31 -2.14
CA MET A 108 1.72 10.50 -2.98
C MET A 108 2.90 10.48 -3.98
N PRO A 109 2.66 10.88 -5.24
CA PRO A 109 3.70 11.05 -6.24
C PRO A 109 4.86 11.91 -5.75
N ARG A 110 6.09 11.52 -6.12
CA ARG A 110 7.35 12.25 -5.86
C ARG A 110 7.26 13.72 -6.28
N ARG A 111 6.55 14.00 -7.37
CA ARG A 111 6.31 15.36 -7.85
C ARG A 111 5.63 16.24 -6.80
N ILE A 112 4.70 15.70 -6.02
CA ILE A 112 3.98 16.45 -4.98
C ILE A 112 4.88 16.71 -3.77
N THR A 113 5.49 15.66 -3.22
CA THR A 113 6.18 15.75 -1.93
C THR A 113 7.65 16.16 -2.02
N HIS A 114 8.37 15.74 -3.07
CA HIS A 114 9.82 15.95 -3.19
C HIS A 114 10.20 17.05 -4.18
N GLU A 115 9.58 17.08 -5.36
CA GLU A 115 9.93 18.06 -6.41
C GLU A 115 9.30 19.42 -6.12
N LYS A 116 7.96 19.47 -6.00
CA LYS A 116 7.22 20.71 -5.71
C LYS A 116 7.16 21.05 -4.22
N LYS A 117 7.54 20.12 -3.34
CA LYS A 117 7.57 20.32 -1.88
C LYS A 117 6.25 20.91 -1.35
N LEU A 118 5.13 20.35 -1.81
CA LEU A 118 3.76 20.76 -1.46
C LEU A 118 3.33 22.15 -1.97
N LYS A 119 4.12 22.85 -2.80
CA LYS A 119 3.77 24.15 -3.38
C LYS A 119 3.11 24.03 -4.75
N ASP A 120 2.02 24.77 -4.96
CA ASP A 120 1.28 24.83 -6.23
C ASP A 120 0.87 23.45 -6.78
N VAL A 121 0.54 22.50 -5.90
CA VAL A 121 0.30 21.09 -6.26
C VAL A 121 -1.15 20.76 -6.62
N ALA A 122 -2.05 21.73 -6.70
CA ALA A 122 -3.49 21.50 -6.89
C ALA A 122 -3.82 20.58 -8.08
N GLU A 123 -3.21 20.83 -9.24
CA GLU A 123 -3.39 19.99 -10.42
C GLU A 123 -2.87 18.55 -10.20
N ASN A 124 -1.67 18.42 -9.62
CA ASN A 124 -1.07 17.12 -9.32
C ASN A 124 -1.91 16.31 -8.31
N LEU A 125 -2.45 16.98 -7.30
CA LEU A 125 -3.41 16.41 -6.36
C LEU A 125 -4.70 15.99 -7.06
N GLY A 126 -5.19 16.77 -8.03
CA GLY A 126 -6.34 16.41 -8.85
C GLY A 126 -6.14 15.08 -9.60
N TRP A 127 -4.98 14.91 -10.23
CA TRP A 127 -4.63 13.66 -10.91
C TRP A 127 -4.47 12.48 -9.94
N PHE A 128 -3.84 12.70 -8.78
CA PHE A 128 -3.72 11.68 -7.75
C PHE A 128 -5.09 11.28 -7.19
N TYR A 129 -5.93 12.25 -6.86
CA TYR A 129 -7.29 12.04 -6.38
C TYR A 129 -8.16 11.29 -7.38
N ALA A 130 -8.08 11.65 -8.67
CA ALA A 130 -8.80 10.96 -9.73
C ALA A 130 -8.44 9.46 -9.81
N SER A 131 -7.20 9.10 -9.46
CA SER A 131 -6.75 7.72 -9.37
C SER A 131 -7.22 7.04 -8.08
N THR A 132 -7.00 7.66 -6.93
CA THR A 132 -7.29 7.05 -5.62
C THR A 132 -8.78 6.91 -5.34
N LYS A 133 -9.63 7.81 -5.87
CA LYS A 133 -11.09 7.75 -5.67
C LYS A 133 -11.72 6.46 -6.20
N GLU A 134 -11.13 5.83 -7.22
CA GLU A 134 -11.62 4.58 -7.80
C GLU A 134 -11.43 3.37 -6.86
N LEU A 135 -10.60 3.51 -5.82
CA LEU A 135 -10.46 2.52 -4.75
C LEU A 135 -11.60 2.57 -3.74
N ARG A 136 -12.42 3.63 -3.74
CA ARG A 136 -13.65 3.75 -2.94
C ARG A 136 -13.41 3.43 -1.46
N GLU A 137 -14.22 2.56 -0.86
CA GLU A 137 -14.08 2.14 0.53
C GLU A 137 -12.78 1.38 0.81
N LYS A 138 -12.07 0.90 -0.22
CA LYS A 138 -10.76 0.26 -0.09
C LYS A 138 -9.61 1.26 -0.10
N CYS A 139 -9.87 2.54 -0.38
CA CYS A 139 -8.90 3.60 -0.17
C CYS A 139 -8.63 3.72 1.34
N GLY A 140 -7.44 3.29 1.76
CA GLY A 140 -6.95 3.45 3.12
C GLY A 140 -6.27 4.80 3.32
N PRO A 141 -5.21 4.88 4.13
CA PRO A 141 -4.48 6.13 4.31
C PRO A 141 -3.76 6.55 3.02
N LEU A 142 -3.61 7.86 2.84
CA LEU A 142 -2.70 8.41 1.85
C LEU A 142 -1.34 8.66 2.52
N VAL A 143 -0.26 8.18 1.90
CA VAL A 143 1.09 8.28 2.48
C VAL A 143 1.81 9.49 1.88
N ALA A 144 2.05 10.51 2.69
CA ALA A 144 2.84 11.68 2.33
C ALA A 144 4.21 11.63 3.02
N GLN A 145 5.16 10.89 2.43
CA GLN A 145 6.55 10.90 2.89
C GLN A 145 7.25 12.14 2.34
N LEU A 146 7.80 12.98 3.23
CA LEU A 146 8.51 14.20 2.88
C LEU A 146 10.03 13.96 2.80
N PRO A 147 10.76 14.64 1.90
CA PRO A 147 12.21 14.59 1.89
C PRO A 147 12.80 15.26 3.15
N PRO A 148 14.02 14.88 3.55
CA PRO A 148 14.69 15.49 4.72
C PRO A 148 14.98 16.99 4.55
N SER A 149 14.90 17.51 3.33
CA SER A 149 15.12 18.93 3.04
C SER A 149 13.92 19.83 3.38
N ILE A 150 12.73 19.27 3.62
CA ILE A 150 11.58 20.04 4.11
C ILE A 150 11.71 20.13 5.63
N LYS A 151 11.84 21.36 6.12
CA LYS A 151 11.81 21.67 7.54
C LYS A 151 10.40 22.08 7.95
N PHE A 152 10.08 21.87 9.22
CA PHE A 152 8.88 22.44 9.81
C PHE A 152 8.92 23.97 9.69
N ASP A 153 7.83 24.55 9.23
CA ASP A 153 7.63 25.99 9.11
C ASP A 153 6.31 26.33 9.80
N ALA A 154 6.38 27.08 10.90
CA ALA A 154 5.20 27.43 11.69
C ALA A 154 4.31 28.46 10.98
N ASP A 155 4.87 29.19 10.02
CA ASP A 155 4.20 30.30 9.32
C ASP A 155 3.71 29.89 7.93
N TRP A 156 3.70 28.58 7.62
CA TRP A 156 3.28 28.06 6.32
C TRP A 156 1.86 28.52 5.96
N LYS A 157 1.70 29.11 4.77
CA LYS A 157 0.41 29.51 4.19
C LYS A 157 0.14 28.73 2.92
N VAL A 158 -1.08 28.19 2.80
CA VAL A 158 -1.59 27.44 1.63
C VAL A 158 -2.13 28.41 0.59
#